data_AF-E6VBE7-F1
#
_entry.id   AF-E6VBE7-F1
#
_cell.length_a   1.000
_cell.length_b   1.000
_cell.length_c   1.000
_cell.angle_alpha   90.00
_cell.angle_beta   90.00
_cell.angle_gamma   90.00
#
_symmetry.space_group_name_H-M   'P 1'
#
loop_
_entity.id
_entity.type
_entity.pdbx_description
1 polymer ?
#
loop_
_entity_poly.entity_id
_entity_poly.type
_entity_poly.pdbx_seq_one_letter_code
_entity_poly.pdbx_strand_id
1 'polypeptide(L)'
;MTAAARKPNDSGVTLRFRLDAVPQVGRGTPVVLEFGGVTDPDGATVRFSADAGLKVSGSDALALPMASRTTATVTVVSEQEGLAYLNVFITQKGAMSAISIPIQTGAAAPVLKSSGELKSTPDGENIITMPAK
;
A
#
# COMPACT_ATOMS: atom_id res chain seq x y z
N MET A 1 -5.64 9.28 -0.30
CA MET A 1 -4.81 8.27 -1.00
C MET A 1 -3.47 8.19 -0.30
N THR A 2 -3.12 7.00 0.18
CA THR A 2 -1.85 6.69 0.84
C THR A 2 -0.80 6.41 -0.22
N ALA A 3 0.37 7.04 -0.13
CA ALA A 3 1.48 6.73 -1.02
C ALA A 3 2.15 5.42 -0.56
N ALA A 4 2.38 4.50 -1.49
CA ALA A 4 3.15 3.30 -1.20
C ALA A 4 4.62 3.66 -0.92
N ALA A 5 5.26 2.90 -0.01
CA ALA A 5 6.69 3.03 0.22
C ALA A 5 7.46 2.64 -1.06
N ARG A 6 8.40 3.50 -1.48
CA ARG A 6 9.28 3.23 -2.64
C ARG A 6 10.60 2.64 -2.17
N LYS A 7 11.10 1.63 -2.87
CA LYS A 7 12.49 1.19 -2.73
C LYS A 7 13.41 2.10 -3.56
N PRO A 8 14.70 2.22 -3.19
CA PRO A 8 15.66 3.03 -3.97
C PRO A 8 15.99 2.45 -5.36
N ASN A 9 15.63 1.19 -5.66
CA ASN A 9 15.80 0.55 -6.98
C ASN A 9 14.44 0.19 -7.61
N ASP A 10 13.44 1.04 -7.40
CA ASP A 10 12.07 0.83 -7.88
C ASP A 10 11.98 0.97 -9.42
N SER A 11 10.93 0.42 -10.01
CA SER A 11 10.57 0.58 -11.43
C SER A 11 10.40 2.04 -11.87
N GLY A 12 10.35 3.00 -10.93
CA GLY A 12 10.12 4.43 -11.21
C GLY A 12 8.63 4.79 -11.24
N VAL A 13 7.76 3.79 -11.15
CA VAL A 13 6.31 3.95 -11.10
C VAL A 13 5.87 4.25 -9.66
N THR A 14 5.19 5.38 -9.48
CA THR A 14 4.61 5.75 -8.19
C THR A 14 3.26 5.08 -8.01
N LEU A 15 3.08 4.32 -6.93
CA LEU A 15 1.80 3.72 -6.55
C LEU A 15 1.18 4.48 -5.37
N ARG A 16 -0.08 4.85 -5.50
CA ARG A 16 -0.92 5.34 -4.41
C ARG A 16 -2.14 4.43 -4.30
N PHE A 17 -2.59 4.18 -3.08
CA PHE A 17 -3.75 3.34 -2.84
C PHE A 17 -4.75 4.00 -1.89
N ARG A 18 -6.01 3.59 -1.98
CA ARG A 18 -7.08 3.94 -1.05
C ARG A 18 -8.06 2.79 -0.98
N LEU A 19 -8.47 2.45 0.23
CA LEU A 19 -9.63 1.58 0.46
C LEU A 19 -10.89 2.42 0.35
N ASP A 20 -11.80 2.05 -0.54
CA ASP A 20 -13.09 2.74 -0.73
C ASP A 20 -14.19 2.16 0.16
N ALA A 21 -13.95 0.99 0.76
CA ALA A 21 -14.81 0.39 1.79
C ALA A 21 -13.98 -0.09 2.98
N VAL A 22 -14.66 -0.29 4.12
CA VAL A 22 -14.09 -0.95 5.29
C VAL A 22 -13.99 -2.45 5.00
N PRO A 23 -12.80 -3.08 5.14
CA PRO A 23 -12.68 -4.51 4.89
C PRO A 23 -13.49 -5.32 5.89
N GLN A 24 -14.34 -6.21 5.37
CA GLN A 24 -15.16 -7.12 6.16
C GLN A 24 -14.99 -8.55 5.65
N VAL A 25 -15.02 -9.51 6.57
CA VAL A 25 -14.88 -10.93 6.22
C VAL A 25 -16.04 -11.34 5.30
N GLY A 26 -15.72 -12.01 4.20
CA GLY A 26 -16.68 -12.45 3.19
C GLY A 26 -17.25 -11.34 2.30
N ARG A 27 -16.82 -10.08 2.46
CA ARG A 27 -17.23 -8.95 1.61
C ARG A 27 -16.09 -8.50 0.71
N GLY A 28 -16.41 -8.22 -0.55
CA GLY A 28 -15.49 -7.57 -1.49
C GLY A 28 -15.22 -6.13 -1.07
N THR A 29 -13.94 -5.82 -0.89
CA THR A 29 -13.43 -4.49 -0.53
C THR A 29 -12.76 -3.89 -1.75
N PRO A 30 -13.33 -2.83 -2.35
CA PRO A 30 -12.67 -2.11 -3.44
C PRO A 30 -11.44 -1.33 -2.94
N VAL A 31 -10.30 -1.65 -3.52
CA VAL A 31 -9.02 -0.96 -3.35
C VAL A 31 -8.74 -0.17 -4.62
N VAL A 32 -8.83 1.15 -4.53
CA VAL A 32 -8.48 2.06 -5.62
C VAL A 32 -6.98 2.24 -5.62
N LEU A 33 -6.36 1.83 -6.72
CA LEU A 33 -4.94 1.92 -6.99
C LEU A 33 -4.70 2.96 -8.07
N GLU A 34 -3.69 3.78 -7.87
CA GLU A 34 -3.31 4.84 -8.78
C GLU A 34 -1.82 4.76 -9.05
N PHE A 35 -1.49 4.56 -10.31
CA PHE A 35 -0.14 4.42 -10.81
C PHE A 35 0.23 5.69 -11.57
N GLY A 36 1.46 6.16 -11.43
CA GLY A 36 1.98 7.31 -12.19
C GLY A 36 3.46 7.17 -12.47
N GLY A 37 3.98 7.95 -13.41
CA GLY A 37 5.40 7.92 -13.77
C GLY A 37 5.80 6.74 -14.66
N VAL A 38 4.86 6.17 -15.43
CA VAL A 38 5.19 5.17 -16.45
C VAL A 38 5.89 5.89 -17.61
N THR A 39 7.22 5.72 -17.70
CA THR A 39 8.06 6.38 -18.71
C THR A 39 8.42 5.49 -19.89
N ASP A 40 8.27 4.18 -19.74
CA ASP A 40 8.56 3.21 -20.78
C ASP A 40 7.44 3.18 -21.85
N PRO A 41 7.78 3.20 -23.14
CA PRO A 41 6.81 3.21 -24.24
C PRO A 41 6.04 1.89 -24.38
N ASP A 42 6.62 0.74 -23.99
CA ASP A 42 5.92 -0.55 -23.92
C ASP A 42 5.04 -0.65 -22.66
N GLY A 43 5.15 0.33 -21.76
CA GLY A 43 4.35 0.45 -20.55
C GLY A 43 4.98 -0.26 -19.34
N ALA A 44 4.14 -0.60 -18.37
CA ALA A 44 4.53 -1.36 -17.19
C ALA A 44 3.51 -2.45 -16.91
N THR A 45 3.96 -3.59 -16.39
CA THR A 45 3.08 -4.70 -16.01
C THR A 45 2.96 -4.73 -14.51
N VAL A 46 1.72 -4.75 -14.01
CA VAL A 46 1.43 -4.92 -12.59
C VAL A 46 0.86 -6.31 -12.36
N ARG A 47 1.31 -6.97 -11.30
CA ARG A 47 0.74 -8.21 -10.81
C ARG A 47 0.31 -8.04 -9.36
N PHE A 48 -0.84 -8.60 -9.04
CA PHE A 48 -1.45 -8.58 -7.73
C PHE A 48 -1.39 -9.99 -7.15
N SER A 49 -1.04 -10.08 -5.88
CA SER A 49 -1.03 -11.34 -5.14
C SER A 49 -1.49 -11.05 -3.72
N ALA A 50 -2.40 -11.86 -3.20
CA ALA A 50 -2.89 -11.70 -1.84
C ALA A 50 -2.25 -12.75 -0.93
N ASP A 51 -2.03 -12.36 0.33
CA ASP A 51 -1.58 -13.25 1.39
C ASP A 51 -2.66 -14.25 1.83
N ALA A 52 -2.28 -15.24 2.64
CA ALA A 52 -3.21 -16.23 3.14
C ALA A 52 -4.36 -15.58 3.94
N GLY A 53 -5.61 -15.90 3.58
CA GLY A 53 -6.79 -15.28 4.17
C GLY A 53 -7.29 -14.02 3.46
N LEU A 54 -6.67 -13.64 2.34
CA LEU A 54 -7.15 -12.60 1.45
C LEU A 54 -7.18 -13.16 0.02
N LYS A 55 -8.25 -12.88 -0.72
CA LYS A 55 -8.37 -13.22 -2.14
C LYS A 55 -8.48 -11.97 -2.97
N VAL A 56 -7.72 -11.92 -4.06
CA VAL A 56 -7.97 -10.93 -5.12
C VAL A 56 -9.15 -11.41 -5.95
N SER A 57 -10.15 -10.56 -6.10
CA SER A 57 -11.31 -10.79 -6.95
C SER A 57 -11.19 -9.90 -8.19
N GLY A 58 -11.26 -10.53 -9.37
CA GLY A 58 -11.00 -9.89 -10.65
C GLY A 58 -9.65 -10.28 -11.23
N SER A 59 -9.01 -9.36 -11.94
CA SER A 59 -7.73 -9.60 -12.61
C SER A 59 -6.55 -9.52 -11.63
N ASP A 60 -5.70 -10.54 -11.62
CA ASP A 60 -4.44 -10.57 -10.87
C ASP A 60 -3.29 -9.88 -11.62
N ALA A 61 -3.53 -9.39 -12.84
CA ALA A 61 -2.57 -8.62 -13.61
C ALA A 61 -3.24 -7.41 -14.27
N LEU A 62 -2.48 -6.32 -14.38
CA LEU A 62 -2.89 -5.08 -15.02
C LEU A 62 -1.74 -4.54 -15.86
N ALA A 63 -2.00 -4.32 -17.15
CA ALA A 63 -1.09 -3.59 -18.01
C ALA A 63 -1.31 -2.08 -17.83
N LEU A 64 -0.23 -1.35 -17.56
CA LEU A 64 -0.21 0.10 -17.48
C LEU A 64 0.39 0.63 -18.77
N PRO A 65 -0.38 1.35 -19.60
CA PRO A 65 0.18 2.03 -20.76
C PRO A 65 1.11 3.17 -20.31
N MET A 66 1.94 3.65 -21.23
CA MET A 66 2.65 4.92 -21.08
C MET A 66 1.62 6.04 -20.86
N ALA A 67 1.45 6.44 -19.60
CA ALA A 67 0.53 7.49 -19.21
C ALA A 67 1.06 8.20 -17.97
N SER A 68 0.76 9.49 -17.85
CA SER A 68 1.11 10.26 -16.66
C SER A 68 0.44 9.71 -15.40
N ARG A 69 -0.76 9.14 -15.54
CA ARG A 69 -1.53 8.55 -14.43
C ARG A 69 -2.52 7.50 -14.94
N THR A 70 -2.56 6.36 -14.28
CA THR A 70 -3.50 5.26 -14.54
C THR A 70 -4.18 4.88 -13.24
N THR A 71 -5.51 4.83 -13.23
CA THR A 71 -6.27 4.44 -12.04
C THR A 71 -6.94 3.09 -12.30
N ALA A 72 -6.85 2.18 -11.34
CA ALA A 72 -7.49 0.87 -11.38
C ALA A 72 -8.14 0.57 -10.04
N THR A 73 -9.22 -0.21 -10.05
CA THR A 73 -9.87 -0.67 -8.83
C THR A 73 -9.75 -2.17 -8.75
N VAL A 74 -9.14 -2.66 -7.68
CA VAL A 74 -8.98 -4.08 -7.39
C VAL A 74 -9.89 -4.44 -6.24
N THR A 75 -10.72 -5.45 -6.39
CA THR A 75 -11.58 -5.92 -5.30
C THR A 75 -10.85 -7.01 -4.55
N VAL A 76 -10.72 -6.90 -3.23
CA VAL A 76 -10.16 -7.98 -2.39
C VAL A 76 -11.22 -8.49 -1.43
N VAL A 77 -11.30 -9.81 -1.27
CA VAL A 77 -12.23 -10.47 -0.37
C VAL A 77 -11.43 -11.07 0.77
N SER A 78 -11.67 -10.58 1.98
CA SER A 78 -11.05 -11.12 3.18
C SER A 78 -11.77 -12.40 3.60
N GLU A 79 -11.05 -13.50 3.76
CA GLU A 79 -11.61 -14.79 4.16
C GLU A 79 -11.60 -14.98 5.69
N GLN A 80 -10.78 -14.21 6.41
CA GLN A 80 -10.67 -14.21 7.87
C GLN A 80 -10.46 -12.81 8.44
N GLU A 81 -10.76 -12.64 9.73
CA GLU A 81 -10.39 -11.42 10.48
C GLU A 81 -8.88 -11.37 10.70
N GLY A 82 -8.32 -10.17 10.73
CA GLY A 82 -6.89 -9.95 10.93
C GLY A 82 -6.26 -9.04 9.89
N LEU A 83 -4.93 -8.99 9.93
CA LEU A 83 -4.10 -8.22 9.00
C LEU A 83 -3.64 -9.13 7.87
N ALA A 84 -4.08 -8.83 6.65
CA ALA A 84 -3.55 -9.46 5.44
C ALA A 84 -2.85 -8.42 4.58
N TYR A 85 -2.05 -8.87 3.61
CA TYR A 85 -1.34 -7.99 2.70
C TYR A 85 -1.72 -8.27 1.25
N LEU A 86 -2.03 -7.20 0.52
CA LEU A 86 -2.10 -7.23 -0.93
C LEU A 86 -0.72 -6.84 -1.47
N ASN A 87 -0.02 -7.79 -2.04
CA ASN A 87 1.26 -7.61 -2.68
C ASN A 87 1.04 -7.16 -4.13
N VAL A 88 1.64 -6.04 -4.48
CA VAL A 88 1.58 -5.43 -5.80
C VAL A 88 2.99 -5.40 -6.35
N PHE A 89 3.19 -6.11 -7.44
CA PHE A 89 4.45 -6.21 -8.14
C PHE A 89 4.36 -5.42 -9.43
N ILE A 90 5.19 -4.40 -9.59
CA ILE A 90 5.22 -3.56 -10.79
C ILE A 90 6.52 -3.87 -11.52
N THR A 91 6.48 -4.13 -12.81
CA THR A 91 7.66 -4.38 -13.63
C THR A 91 7.66 -3.42 -14.80
N GLN A 92 8.73 -2.63 -14.94
CA GLN A 92 8.97 -1.71 -16.04
C GLN A 92 10.42 -1.81 -16.47
N LYS A 93 10.69 -1.95 -17.77
CA LYS A 93 12.07 -1.96 -18.32
C LYS A 93 13.02 -2.93 -17.59
N GLY A 94 12.49 -4.07 -17.12
CA GLY A 94 13.24 -5.06 -16.33
C GLY A 94 13.47 -4.71 -14.85
N ALA A 95 13.11 -3.51 -14.38
CA ALA A 95 13.11 -3.14 -12.97
C ALA A 95 11.78 -3.52 -12.32
N MET A 96 11.83 -4.10 -11.12
CA MET A 96 10.68 -4.61 -10.40
C MET A 96 10.50 -3.95 -9.03
N SER A 97 9.31 -3.40 -8.79
CA SER A 97 8.85 -2.86 -7.51
C SER A 97 7.94 -3.86 -6.82
N ALA A 98 8.09 -4.03 -5.52
CA ALA A 98 7.19 -4.82 -4.69
C ALA A 98 6.63 -3.95 -3.56
N ILE A 99 5.31 -3.80 -3.54
CA ILE A 99 4.57 -2.99 -2.58
C ILE A 99 3.58 -3.89 -1.84
N SER A 100 3.58 -3.84 -0.51
CA SER A 100 2.60 -4.55 0.30
C SER A 100 1.60 -3.56 0.89
N ILE A 101 0.32 -3.73 0.55
CA ILE A 101 -0.79 -2.90 1.04
C ILE A 101 -1.47 -3.66 2.18
N PRO A 102 -1.45 -3.13 3.42
CA PRO A 102 -2.12 -3.77 4.54
C PRO A 102 -3.65 -3.65 4.39
N ILE A 103 -4.34 -4.79 4.48
CA ILE A 103 -5.79 -4.91 4.49
C ILE A 103 -6.18 -5.45 5.87
N GLN A 104 -6.63 -4.57 6.74
CA GLN A 104 -7.17 -4.99 8.03
C GLN A 104 -8.65 -5.32 7.91
N THR A 105 -9.02 -6.53 8.29
CA THR A 105 -10.40 -6.98 8.36
C THR A 105 -10.82 -7.26 9.81
N GLY A 106 -11.99 -6.78 10.22
CA GLY A 106 -12.53 -7.01 11.57
C GLY A 106 -12.06 -6.00 12.63
N ALA A 107 -12.38 -6.27 13.90
CA ALA A 107 -12.24 -5.34 15.03
C ALA A 107 -10.80 -5.11 15.53
N ALA A 108 -9.79 -5.65 14.85
CA ALA A 108 -8.41 -5.32 15.14
C ALA A 108 -8.04 -4.07 14.35
N ALA A 109 -8.55 -2.89 14.69
CA ALA A 109 -8.03 -1.66 14.09
C ALA A 109 -6.51 -1.58 14.38
N PRO A 110 -5.61 -1.69 13.39
CA PRO A 110 -4.32 -1.05 13.56
C PRO A 110 -4.71 0.40 13.48
N VAL A 111 -4.52 1.10 14.59
CA VAL A 111 -4.07 2.48 14.51
C VAL A 111 -2.84 2.47 13.60
N LEU A 112 -3.07 2.55 12.28
CA LEU A 112 -2.16 3.20 11.37
C LEU A 112 -1.93 4.54 12.05
N LYS A 113 -0.73 4.73 12.58
CA LYS A 113 -0.28 6.01 13.09
C LYS A 113 -0.27 6.96 11.89
N SER A 114 -1.44 7.49 11.54
CA SER A 114 -1.54 8.75 10.82
C SER A 114 -0.85 9.78 11.71
N SER A 115 0.08 10.52 11.13
CA SER A 115 1.00 11.42 11.81
C SER A 115 2.10 10.64 12.55
N GLY A 116 3.37 10.68 12.13
CA GLY A 116 4.05 11.95 12.00
C GLY A 116 3.78 12.78 13.24
N GLU A 117 4.06 12.25 14.44
CA GLU A 117 4.09 13.04 15.66
C GLU A 117 5.05 14.22 15.43
N LEU A 118 4.54 15.35 14.94
CA LEU A 118 4.98 16.64 15.43
C LEU A 118 4.50 16.69 16.87
N LYS A 119 5.34 16.13 17.73
CA LYS A 119 5.21 16.23 19.17
C LYS A 119 5.59 17.66 19.53
N SER A 120 4.65 18.59 19.45
CA SER A 120 4.74 19.82 20.23
C SER A 120 4.11 19.51 21.58
N THR A 121 4.93 19.02 22.51
CA THR A 121 4.61 19.09 23.94
C THR A 121 4.74 20.55 24.39
N PRO A 122 3.70 21.16 24.98
CA PRO A 122 3.76 22.52 25.53
C PRO A 122 4.57 22.67 26.82
N ASP A 123 5.39 21.69 27.18
CA ASP A 123 6.06 21.66 28.49
C ASP A 123 7.54 21.39 28.27
N GLY A 124 8.30 22.48 28.20
CA GLY A 124 9.75 22.42 28.18
C GLY A 124 10.25 22.07 29.57
N GLU A 125 10.72 20.83 29.75
CA GLU A 125 11.63 20.53 30.84
C GLU A 125 12.61 19.43 30.39
N ASN A 126 13.88 19.79 30.28
CA ASN A 126 14.98 18.89 29.96
C ASN A 126 15.44 18.24 31.27
N ILE A 127 15.21 16.93 31.43
CA ILE A 127 15.93 16.17 32.45
C ILE A 127 17.14 15.50 31.80
N ILE A 128 18.31 16.12 32.00
CA ILE A 128 19.61 15.54 31.67
C ILE A 128 19.90 14.46 32.71
N THR A 129 19.79 13.19 32.31
CA THR A 129 20.31 12.09 33.14
C THR A 129 21.83 12.01 32.95
N MET A 130 22.60 12.54 33.91
CA MET A 130 24.03 12.27 34.05
C MET A 130 24.24 10.96 34.83
N PRO A 131 25.01 9.99 34.33
CA PRO A 131 25.37 8.81 35.10
C PRO A 131 26.55 9.11 36.05
N ALA A 132 26.40 8.72 37.32
CA ALA A 132 27.48 8.46 38.26
C ALA A 132 27.13 7.12 38.95
N LYS A 133 27.98 6.10 39.03
CA LYS A 133 29.44 6.00 39.04
C LYS A 133 29.84 4.61 38.54
#